data_AF-A0A0F0LYQ0-F1
#
_entry.id   AF-A0A0F0LYQ0-F1
#
_cell.length_a   1.000
_cell.length_b   1.000
_cell.length_c   1.000
_cell.angle_alpha   90.00
_cell.angle_beta   90.00
_cell.angle_gamma   90.00
#
_symmetry.space_group_name_H-M   'P 1'
#
loop_
_entity.id
_entity.type
_entity.pdbx_description
1 polymer ?
#
loop_
_entity_poly.entity_id
_entity_poly.type
_entity_poly.pdbx_seq_one_letter_code
_entity_poly.pdbx_strand_id
1 'polypeptide(L)'
;MKSDLLLVHGSSDANVAITVQLVAAAGRVVAQAVDSANPSGMWTTPMKIAGIADGQYTLSVVASRGLQVSQPASVPLTVGRTLPDVVVTSVDGGGRLFPLLTGTGAPGATVHAAVGSADTTASVDPQGNWTMTVVDGLSAGDNAITMTQDLSGETSSPLSVDVPLHAPALSAATASNGVVVTGDAGAGIELRTGGGAWAPGVLDATGQLIVPVGAGSATTVDVRYAAAGRYGLTSTLTVP
;
A
#
# COMPACT_ATOMS: atom_id res chain seq x y z
N MET A 1 -18.47 15.28 2.88
CA MET A 1 -18.05 15.71 4.23
C MET A 1 -17.05 14.68 4.77
N LYS A 2 -15.85 15.10 5.17
CA LYS A 2 -14.80 14.26 5.79
C LYS A 2 -15.10 13.99 7.28
N SER A 3 -16.32 13.56 7.61
CA SER A 3 -16.70 13.35 9.00
C SER A 3 -17.31 11.97 9.17
N ASP A 4 -16.84 11.26 10.19
CA ASP A 4 -17.46 10.04 10.71
C ASP A 4 -18.77 10.32 11.45
N LEU A 5 -19.20 11.58 11.46
CA LEU A 5 -20.41 12.05 12.08
C LEU A 5 -21.26 12.84 11.09
N LEU A 6 -22.50 12.42 10.92
CA LEU A 6 -23.53 13.20 10.26
C LEU A 6 -24.35 13.91 11.32
N LEU A 7 -24.35 15.24 11.34
CA LEU A 7 -25.27 16.02 12.15
C LEU A 7 -26.58 16.19 11.38
N VAL A 8 -27.65 15.62 11.92
CA VAL A 8 -28.99 15.73 11.35
C VAL A 8 -29.82 16.62 12.24
N HIS A 9 -30.49 17.60 11.65
CA HIS A 9 -31.34 18.54 12.37
C HIS A 9 -32.71 18.61 11.70
N GLY A 10 -33.70 19.03 12.46
CA GLY A 10 -35.05 19.21 11.95
C GLY A 10 -36.00 19.78 12.98
N SER A 11 -37.27 19.76 12.62
CA SER A 11 -38.38 20.19 13.46
C SER A 11 -39.46 19.10 13.50
N SER A 12 -40.19 19.04 14.61
CA SER A 12 -41.35 18.17 14.82
C SER A 12 -42.27 18.79 15.88
N ASP A 13 -43.30 18.06 16.29
CA ASP A 13 -43.98 18.31 17.55
C ASP A 13 -42.98 18.37 18.72
N ALA A 14 -43.31 19.20 19.73
CA ALA A 14 -42.50 19.31 20.94
C ALA A 14 -42.44 18.00 21.72
N ASN A 15 -41.27 17.71 22.30
CA ASN A 15 -41.02 16.60 23.23
C ASN A 15 -41.36 15.21 22.68
N VAL A 16 -41.33 15.01 21.36
CA VAL A 16 -41.48 13.69 20.72
C VAL A 16 -40.12 13.02 20.55
N ALA A 17 -40.10 11.69 20.56
CA ALA A 17 -38.89 10.94 20.25
C ALA A 17 -38.63 10.97 18.75
N ILE A 18 -37.37 11.11 18.36
CA ILE A 18 -36.91 11.17 16.98
C ILE A 18 -36.04 9.95 16.72
N THR A 19 -36.32 9.22 15.65
CA THR A 19 -35.45 8.16 15.14
C THR A 19 -34.98 8.55 13.75
N VAL A 20 -33.66 8.61 13.57
CA VAL A 20 -33.00 8.86 12.30
C VAL A 20 -32.31 7.58 11.85
N GLN A 21 -32.56 7.17 10.62
CA GLN A 21 -31.97 5.99 10.00
C GLN A 21 -31.30 6.36 8.69
N LEU A 22 -30.10 5.84 8.47
CA LEU A 22 -29.46 5.84 7.16
C LEU A 22 -29.72 4.49 6.49
N VAL A 23 -30.35 4.52 5.32
CA VAL A 23 -30.87 3.32 4.64
C VAL A 23 -30.18 3.15 3.29
N ALA A 24 -29.62 1.96 3.03
CA ALA A 24 -28.98 1.60 1.77
C ALA A 24 -29.98 1.16 0.69
N ALA A 25 -29.51 1.00 -0.56
CA ALA A 25 -30.26 0.51 -1.72
C ALA A 25 -30.66 -0.98 -1.59
N ALA A 26 -31.56 -1.28 -0.65
CA ALA A 26 -32.28 -2.53 -0.42
C ALA A 26 -33.23 -2.41 0.80
N GLY A 27 -33.36 -1.22 1.41
CA GLY A 27 -34.08 -1.03 2.67
C GLY A 27 -33.27 -1.39 3.92
N ARG A 28 -31.99 -1.78 3.76
CA ARG A 28 -31.10 -2.12 4.90
C ARG A 28 -30.69 -0.85 5.65
N VAL A 29 -31.01 -0.77 6.94
CA VAL A 29 -30.48 0.28 7.83
C VAL A 29 -29.00 0.02 8.10
N VAL A 30 -28.14 0.99 7.81
CA VAL A 30 -26.68 0.91 7.99
C VAL A 30 -26.16 1.77 9.14
N ALA A 31 -26.94 2.76 9.57
CA ALA A 31 -26.73 3.51 10.80
C ALA A 31 -28.06 4.03 11.34
N GLN A 32 -28.09 4.26 12.65
CA GLN A 32 -29.25 4.79 13.34
C GLN A 32 -28.78 5.72 14.47
N ALA A 33 -29.54 6.79 14.67
CA ALA A 33 -29.45 7.65 15.84
C ALA A 33 -30.86 7.90 16.39
N VAL A 34 -30.92 8.13 17.70
CA VAL A 34 -32.17 8.45 18.40
C VAL A 34 -31.96 9.69 19.25
N ASP A 35 -32.98 10.54 19.31
CA ASP A 35 -32.98 11.75 20.11
C ASP A 35 -34.43 12.16 20.44
N SER A 36 -34.63 13.38 20.92
CA SER A 36 -35.94 13.97 21.16
C SER A 36 -35.98 15.43 20.71
N ALA A 37 -37.15 15.86 20.27
CA ALA A 37 -37.41 17.27 20.03
C ALA A 37 -37.53 18.02 21.35
N ASN A 38 -36.92 19.19 21.43
CA ASN A 38 -37.03 20.06 22.58
C ASN A 38 -38.47 20.63 22.71
N PRO A 39 -38.77 21.42 23.76
CA PRO A 39 -40.09 22.02 23.93
C PRO A 39 -40.54 22.98 22.82
N SER A 40 -39.61 23.48 21.99
CA SER A 40 -39.94 24.27 20.80
C SER A 40 -40.04 23.45 19.51
N GLY A 41 -39.93 22.12 19.60
CA GLY A 41 -40.04 21.21 18.46
C GLY A 41 -38.75 21.04 17.65
N MET A 42 -37.63 21.65 18.06
CA MET A 42 -36.36 21.56 17.37
C MET A 42 -35.52 20.39 17.90
N TRP A 43 -34.76 19.74 17.02
CA TRP A 43 -33.83 18.67 17.40
C TRP A 43 -32.58 18.69 16.54
N THR A 44 -31.49 18.13 17.07
CA THR A 44 -30.24 17.90 16.35
C THR A 44 -29.58 16.66 16.92
N THR A 45 -29.44 15.62 16.10
CA THR A 45 -28.84 14.36 16.51
C THR A 45 -27.55 14.07 15.75
N PRO A 46 -26.44 13.80 16.44
CA PRO A 46 -25.22 13.31 15.82
C PRO A 46 -25.36 11.81 15.52
N MET A 47 -25.19 11.44 14.25
CA MET A 47 -25.22 10.05 13.80
C MET A 47 -23.82 9.60 13.37
N LYS A 48 -23.30 8.54 13.99
CA LYS A 48 -22.01 7.94 13.59
C LYS A 48 -22.16 7.20 12.27
N ILE A 49 -21.32 7.56 11.30
CA ILE A 49 -21.26 6.95 9.96
C ILE A 49 -19.87 6.37 9.63
N ALA A 50 -19.01 6.20 10.63
CA ALA A 50 -17.71 5.53 10.49
C ALA A 50 -17.90 4.10 9.94
N GLY A 51 -17.08 3.73 8.95
CA GLY A 51 -17.14 2.39 8.33
C GLY A 51 -18.31 2.16 7.37
N ILE A 52 -19.17 3.16 7.15
CA ILE A 52 -20.20 3.10 6.10
C ILE A 52 -19.53 3.41 4.77
N ALA A 53 -19.62 2.46 3.83
CA ALA A 53 -19.09 2.60 2.47
C ALA A 53 -19.68 3.81 1.75
N ASP A 54 -18.93 4.36 0.81
CA ASP A 54 -19.44 5.42 -0.03
C ASP A 54 -20.56 4.92 -0.95
N GLY A 55 -21.44 5.83 -1.35
CA GLY A 55 -22.59 5.50 -2.18
C GLY A 55 -23.82 6.34 -1.88
N GLN A 56 -24.92 5.95 -2.52
CA GLN A 56 -26.22 6.57 -2.31
C GLN A 56 -27.01 5.88 -1.20
N TYR A 57 -27.59 6.70 -0.35
CA TYR A 57 -28.40 6.33 0.79
C TYR A 57 -29.64 7.20 0.85
N THR A 58 -30.62 6.75 1.62
CA THR A 58 -31.77 7.55 2.03
C THR A 58 -31.68 7.79 3.52
N LEU A 59 -31.69 9.05 3.92
CA LEU A 59 -31.91 9.45 5.30
C LEU A 59 -33.41 9.42 5.58
N SER A 60 -33.85 8.55 6.48
CA SER A 60 -35.24 8.40 6.90
C SER A 60 -35.39 8.87 8.34
N VAL A 61 -36.37 9.75 8.59
CA VAL A 61 -36.65 10.30 9.92
C VAL A 61 -38.10 10.06 10.28
N VAL A 62 -38.33 9.51 11.47
CA VAL A 62 -39.66 9.34 12.05
C VAL A 62 -39.72 9.99 13.43
N ALA A 63 -40.87 10.57 13.75
CA ALA A 63 -41.20 11.03 15.09
C ALA A 63 -42.19 10.06 15.75
N SER A 64 -42.04 9.80 17.04
CA SER A 64 -42.94 8.94 17.79
C SER A 64 -43.39 9.55 19.11
N ARG A 65 -44.66 9.28 19.44
CA ARG A 65 -45.30 9.62 20.73
C ARG A 65 -46.06 8.40 21.22
N GLY A 66 -45.48 7.70 22.19
CA GLY A 66 -46.01 6.40 22.63
C GLY A 66 -46.03 5.41 21.46
N LEU A 67 -47.20 4.85 21.16
CA LEU A 67 -47.38 3.89 20.05
C LEU A 67 -47.64 4.55 18.68
N GLN A 68 -47.81 5.87 18.63
CA GLN A 68 -48.03 6.59 17.38
C GLN A 68 -46.68 6.94 16.74
N VAL A 69 -46.54 6.64 15.44
CA VAL A 69 -45.34 6.93 14.64
C VAL A 69 -45.77 7.70 13.39
N SER A 70 -45.03 8.76 13.04
CA SER A 70 -45.28 9.54 11.83
C SER A 70 -44.99 8.75 10.56
N GLN A 71 -45.47 9.23 9.41
CA GLN A 71 -44.88 8.83 8.14
C GLN A 71 -43.39 9.26 8.09
N PRO A 72 -42.51 8.49 7.44
CA PRO A 72 -41.10 8.84 7.36
C PRO A 72 -40.86 10.02 6.42
N ALA A 73 -40.13 11.02 6.90
CA ALA A 73 -39.52 12.03 6.05
C ALA A 73 -38.22 11.45 5.46
N SER A 74 -38.10 11.44 4.13
CA SER A 74 -36.97 10.83 3.42
C SER A 74 -36.20 11.87 2.62
N VAL A 75 -34.87 11.87 2.74
CA VAL A 75 -33.96 12.74 1.98
C VAL A 75 -32.86 11.88 1.34
N PRO A 76 -32.61 11.98 0.02
CA PRO A 76 -31.46 11.31 -0.58
C PRO A 76 -30.16 11.91 -0.05
N LEU A 77 -29.21 11.05 0.31
CA LEU A 77 -27.90 11.41 0.80
C LEU A 77 -26.83 10.63 0.03
N THR A 78 -25.82 11.32 -0.47
CA THR A 78 -24.61 10.66 -0.98
C THR A 78 -23.52 10.76 0.08
N VAL A 79 -23.02 9.60 0.51
CA VAL A 79 -21.79 9.51 1.29
C VAL A 79 -20.65 9.36 0.29
N GLY A 80 -19.74 10.33 0.28
CA GLY A 80 -18.59 10.33 -0.62
C GLY A 80 -17.36 10.87 0.10
N ARG A 81 -16.34 10.05 0.19
CA ARG A 81 -15.01 10.25 0.75
C ARG A 81 -14.00 9.91 -0.33
N THR A 82 -13.43 10.94 -0.94
CA THR A 82 -12.25 10.72 -1.79
C THR A 82 -11.08 10.36 -0.89
N LEU A 83 -10.55 9.15 -1.02
CA LEU A 83 -9.27 8.78 -0.41
C LEU A 83 -8.20 9.71 -1.00
N PRO A 84 -7.37 10.39 -0.19
CA PRO A 84 -6.28 11.19 -0.74
C PRO A 84 -5.31 10.27 -1.52
N ASP A 85 -4.55 10.84 -2.44
CA ASP A 85 -3.48 10.09 -3.08
C ASP A 85 -2.36 9.82 -2.06
N VAL A 86 -1.68 8.67 -2.22
CA VAL A 86 -0.43 8.43 -1.52
C VAL A 86 0.61 9.44 -1.99
N VAL A 87 1.50 9.87 -1.10
CA VAL A 87 2.60 10.78 -1.43
C VAL A 87 3.89 10.17 -0.97
N VAL A 88 4.91 10.17 -1.83
CA VAL A 88 6.29 9.87 -1.46
C VAL A 88 7.02 11.16 -1.13
N THR A 89 7.58 11.26 0.08
CA THR A 89 8.35 12.41 0.54
C THR A 89 9.86 12.20 0.40
N SER A 90 10.32 10.94 0.43
CA SER A 90 11.69 10.62 0.09
C SER A 90 11.82 9.25 -0.57
N VAL A 91 12.76 9.18 -1.51
CA VAL A 91 13.28 7.94 -2.08
C VAL A 91 14.76 7.90 -1.73
N ASP A 92 15.11 6.97 -0.84
CA ASP A 92 16.44 6.70 -0.29
C ASP A 92 17.05 7.82 0.60
N GLY A 93 17.67 7.39 1.70
CA GLY A 93 18.40 8.21 2.67
C GLY A 93 19.73 7.58 3.10
N GLY A 94 20.23 6.55 2.39
CA GLY A 94 21.39 5.76 2.80
C GLY A 94 22.11 4.88 1.75
N GLY A 95 21.57 4.65 0.55
CA GLY A 95 22.38 4.30 -0.63
C GLY A 95 22.32 2.86 -1.18
N ARG A 96 22.11 2.80 -2.49
CA ARG A 96 22.60 1.82 -3.50
C ARG A 96 21.97 0.42 -3.55
N LEU A 97 21.48 -0.16 -2.46
CA LEU A 97 20.79 -1.45 -2.46
C LEU A 97 19.61 -1.44 -1.47
N PHE A 98 18.41 -1.81 -1.93
CA PHE A 98 17.14 -1.83 -1.16
C PHE A 98 16.65 -0.44 -0.74
N PRO A 99 15.97 0.29 -1.65
CA PRO A 99 15.57 1.66 -1.39
C PRO A 99 14.54 1.71 -0.26
N LEU A 100 14.71 2.70 0.62
CA LEU A 100 13.73 3.06 1.63
C LEU A 100 12.87 4.20 1.08
N LEU A 101 11.57 3.96 0.97
CA LEU A 101 10.62 4.98 0.61
C LEU A 101 9.92 5.46 1.88
N THR A 102 9.81 6.77 2.05
CA THR A 102 8.97 7.36 3.08
C THR A 102 7.96 8.31 2.46
N GLY A 103 6.86 8.52 3.16
CA GLY A 103 5.80 9.34 2.62
C GLY A 103 4.64 9.56 3.56
N THR A 104 3.58 10.14 3.00
CA THR A 104 2.32 10.38 3.70
C THR A 104 1.15 9.69 3.01
N GLY A 105 0.12 9.35 3.78
CA GLY A 105 -1.11 8.72 3.31
C GLY A 105 -2.29 9.00 4.26
N ALA A 106 -3.43 8.38 3.99
CA ALA A 106 -4.57 8.42 4.90
C ALA A 106 -4.27 7.59 6.16
N PRO A 107 -4.41 8.14 7.38
CA PRO A 107 -4.16 7.39 8.61
C PRO A 107 -4.93 6.07 8.67
N GLY A 108 -4.23 4.97 8.98
CA GLY A 108 -4.79 3.62 9.02
C GLY A 108 -4.98 2.94 7.66
N ALA A 109 -4.62 3.59 6.55
CA ALA A 109 -4.60 2.97 5.23
C ALA A 109 -3.44 1.97 5.09
N THR A 110 -3.53 1.14 4.06
CA THR A 110 -2.42 0.31 3.58
C THR A 110 -1.93 0.84 2.25
N VAL A 111 -0.66 1.21 2.17
CA VAL A 111 0.03 1.56 0.93
C VAL A 111 0.46 0.28 0.23
N HIS A 112 0.14 0.18 -1.06
CA HIS A 112 0.54 -0.91 -1.95
C HIS A 112 1.55 -0.36 -2.97
N ALA A 113 2.62 -1.11 -3.22
CA ALA A 113 3.61 -0.79 -4.24
C ALA A 113 3.83 -2.01 -5.13
N ALA A 114 3.62 -1.82 -6.43
CA ALA A 114 3.96 -2.80 -7.46
C ALA A 114 5.44 -2.61 -7.84
N VAL A 115 6.28 -3.58 -7.48
CA VAL A 115 7.74 -3.53 -7.65
C VAL A 115 8.17 -4.71 -8.53
N GLY A 116 8.22 -4.50 -9.85
CA GLY A 116 8.52 -5.57 -10.80
C GLY A 116 7.50 -6.70 -10.70
N SER A 117 7.92 -7.90 -10.30
CA SER A 117 7.05 -9.07 -10.08
C SER A 117 6.59 -9.26 -8.63
N ALA A 118 6.99 -8.36 -7.72
CA ALA A 118 6.67 -8.45 -6.30
C ALA A 118 5.78 -7.29 -5.87
N ASP A 119 4.74 -7.60 -5.08
CA ASP A 119 3.93 -6.61 -4.39
C ASP A 119 4.47 -6.41 -2.97
N THR A 120 4.73 -5.16 -2.59
CA THR A 120 5.12 -4.79 -1.22
C THR A 120 4.06 -3.88 -0.61
N THR A 121 3.84 -3.99 0.69
CA THR A 121 2.87 -3.16 1.42
C THR A 121 3.47 -2.47 2.64
N ALA A 122 2.87 -1.35 3.03
CA ALA A 122 3.22 -0.60 4.24
C ALA A 122 1.95 -0.01 4.88
N SER A 123 1.88 0.01 6.21
CA SER A 123 0.75 0.64 6.92
C SER A 123 1.04 2.13 7.14
N VAL A 124 0.00 2.96 7.00
CA VAL A 124 0.04 4.38 7.36
C VAL A 124 -0.30 4.56 8.83
N ASP A 125 0.59 5.19 9.59
CA ASP A 125 0.43 5.43 11.01
C ASP A 125 -0.71 6.44 11.32
N PRO A 126 -1.13 6.60 12.59
CA PRO A 126 -2.18 7.56 12.97
C PRO A 126 -1.84 9.04 12.67
N GLN A 127 -0.57 9.37 12.46
CA GLN A 127 -0.08 10.69 12.09
C GLN A 127 -0.06 10.89 10.56
N GLY A 128 -0.34 9.84 9.79
CA GLY A 128 -0.36 9.87 8.33
C GLY A 128 0.98 9.54 7.68
N ASN A 129 1.98 9.05 8.41
CA ASN A 129 3.28 8.69 7.85
C ASN A 129 3.36 7.19 7.53
N TRP A 130 4.15 6.85 6.53
CA TRP A 130 4.48 5.46 6.22
C TRP A 130 5.95 5.33 5.83
N THR A 131 6.48 4.12 5.99
CA THR A 131 7.82 3.72 5.57
C THR A 131 7.75 2.36 4.89
N MET A 132 8.41 2.22 3.75
CA MET A 132 8.41 1.00 2.96
C MET A 132 9.83 0.63 2.58
N THR A 133 10.26 -0.57 2.96
CA THR A 133 11.50 -1.16 2.46
C THR A 133 11.17 -2.00 1.24
N VAL A 134 11.69 -1.62 0.08
CA VAL A 134 11.52 -2.42 -1.13
C VAL A 134 12.61 -3.50 -1.15
N VAL A 135 12.17 -4.75 -1.09
CA VAL A 135 13.05 -5.90 -0.81
C VAL A 135 13.59 -6.57 -2.07
N ASP A 136 12.81 -6.65 -3.16
CA ASP A 136 13.18 -7.44 -4.35
C ASP A 136 12.64 -6.80 -5.64
N GLY A 137 13.18 -7.22 -6.79
CA GLY A 137 12.57 -6.95 -8.11
C GLY A 137 13.05 -5.71 -8.86
N LEU A 138 13.93 -4.89 -8.28
CA LEU A 138 14.44 -3.68 -8.93
C LEU A 138 15.81 -3.90 -9.61
N SER A 139 15.98 -3.28 -10.78
CA SER A 139 17.22 -3.32 -11.58
C SER A 139 18.14 -2.13 -11.29
N ALA A 140 19.40 -2.21 -11.69
CA ALA A 140 20.25 -1.02 -11.78
C ALA A 140 19.65 -0.01 -12.77
N GLY A 141 19.71 1.28 -12.43
CA GLY A 141 19.16 2.36 -13.23
C GLY A 141 17.80 2.84 -12.74
N ASP A 142 17.03 3.44 -13.65
CA ASP A 142 15.74 4.03 -13.33
C ASP A 142 14.66 2.95 -13.25
N ASN A 143 13.98 2.88 -12.11
CA ASN A 143 12.85 1.99 -11.92
C ASN A 143 11.62 2.83 -11.64
N ALA A 144 10.51 2.56 -12.32
CA ALA A 144 9.23 3.17 -12.01
C ALA A 144 8.42 2.24 -11.11
N ILE A 145 8.07 2.70 -9.91
CA ILE A 145 7.17 2.00 -8.98
C ILE A 145 5.80 2.64 -9.07
N THR A 146 4.76 1.83 -9.21
CA THR A 146 3.37 2.31 -9.11
C THR A 146 2.86 2.04 -7.71
N MET A 147 2.33 3.07 -7.06
CA MET A 147 1.84 3.01 -5.69
C MET A 147 0.37 3.44 -5.61
N THR A 148 -0.39 2.76 -4.76
CA THR A 148 -1.75 3.14 -4.35
C THR A 148 -1.86 3.05 -2.84
N GLN A 149 -2.95 3.57 -2.27
CA GLN A 149 -3.35 3.20 -0.92
C GLN A 149 -4.80 2.76 -0.89
N ASP A 150 -5.09 1.87 0.04
CA ASP A 150 -6.40 1.29 0.27
C ASP A 150 -6.87 1.56 1.70
N LEU A 151 -8.12 2.01 1.82
CA LEU A 151 -8.78 2.20 3.11
C LEU A 151 -10.29 1.98 2.96
N SER A 152 -10.83 1.08 3.79
CA SER A 152 -12.27 0.80 3.84
C SER A 152 -12.91 0.42 2.49
N GLY A 153 -12.14 -0.21 1.60
CA GLY A 153 -12.60 -0.65 0.27
C GLY A 153 -12.47 0.38 -0.84
N GLU A 154 -11.97 1.58 -0.53
CA GLU A 154 -11.61 2.60 -1.52
C GLU A 154 -10.11 2.52 -1.82
N THR A 155 -9.74 2.69 -3.08
CA THR A 155 -8.36 2.75 -3.57
C THR A 155 -8.08 4.16 -4.10
N SER A 156 -6.90 4.73 -3.78
CA SER A 156 -6.50 6.04 -4.30
C SER A 156 -6.16 6.00 -5.79
N SER A 157 -5.94 7.17 -6.39
CA SER A 157 -5.32 7.22 -7.72
C SER A 157 -3.90 6.63 -7.64
N PRO A 158 -3.41 6.00 -8.73
CA PRO A 158 -2.04 5.51 -8.77
C PRO A 158 -1.04 6.67 -8.82
N LEU A 159 0.00 6.59 -7.98
CA LEU A 159 1.18 7.44 -8.02
C LEU A 159 2.32 6.65 -8.69
N SER A 160 2.95 7.24 -9.71
CA SER A 160 4.19 6.71 -10.26
C SER A 160 5.38 7.42 -9.62
N VAL A 161 6.35 6.65 -9.15
CA VAL A 161 7.53 7.13 -8.43
C VAL A 161 8.75 6.58 -9.11
N ASP A 162 9.62 7.48 -9.57
CA ASP A 162 10.93 7.10 -10.06
C ASP A 162 11.83 6.80 -8.88
N VAL A 163 12.33 5.57 -8.85
CA VAL A 163 13.28 5.06 -7.87
C VAL A 163 14.59 4.81 -8.60
N PRO A 164 15.47 5.83 -8.66
CA PRO A 164 16.79 5.63 -9.24
C PRO A 164 17.56 4.71 -8.31
N LEU A 165 17.94 3.55 -8.83
CA LEU A 165 18.84 2.66 -8.14
C LEU A 165 20.23 2.79 -8.72
N HIS A 166 21.11 3.30 -7.87
CA HIS A 166 22.54 3.09 -8.01
C HIS A 166 22.88 1.66 -7.60
N ALA A 167 22.22 0.66 -8.20
CA ALA A 167 22.60 -0.71 -7.96
C ALA A 167 23.95 -0.97 -8.64
N PRO A 168 24.89 -1.61 -7.92
CA PRO A 168 26.02 -2.26 -8.55
C PRO A 168 25.54 -3.12 -9.73
N ALA A 169 26.20 -3.06 -10.89
CA ALA A 169 25.90 -3.99 -12.00
C ALA A 169 26.66 -5.30 -11.78
N LEU A 170 26.09 -6.46 -12.10
CA LEU A 170 26.84 -7.70 -12.24
C LEU A 170 26.92 -8.07 -13.70
N SER A 171 28.12 -8.41 -14.18
CA SER A 171 28.26 -9.09 -15.45
C SER A 171 29.12 -10.33 -15.28
N ALA A 172 28.84 -11.35 -16.09
CA ALA A 172 29.57 -12.61 -16.06
C ALA A 172 30.10 -12.93 -17.46
N ALA A 173 31.36 -13.34 -17.55
CA ALA A 173 32.02 -13.71 -18.80
C ALA A 173 32.79 -15.04 -18.63
N THR A 174 32.94 -15.80 -19.70
CA THR A 174 33.70 -17.05 -19.69
C THR A 174 35.20 -16.76 -19.81
N ALA A 175 36.00 -17.51 -19.04
CA ALA A 175 37.46 -17.50 -19.08
C ALA A 175 37.99 -18.93 -19.21
N SER A 176 39.26 -19.09 -19.59
CA SER A 176 39.89 -20.40 -19.80
C SER A 176 39.93 -21.29 -18.55
N ASN A 177 39.63 -20.74 -17.38
CA ASN A 177 39.68 -21.39 -16.07
C ASN A 177 38.39 -21.23 -15.24
N GLY A 178 37.31 -20.66 -15.80
CA GLY A 178 36.08 -20.40 -15.03
C GLY A 178 35.13 -19.38 -15.66
N VAL A 179 34.20 -18.87 -14.84
CA VAL A 179 33.38 -17.69 -15.13
C VAL A 179 33.90 -16.53 -14.31
N VAL A 180 34.16 -15.38 -14.93
CA VAL A 180 34.51 -14.14 -14.24
C VAL A 180 33.22 -13.37 -13.99
N VAL A 181 32.88 -13.19 -12.72
CA VAL A 181 31.83 -12.28 -12.26
C VAL A 181 32.48 -10.92 -11.99
N THR A 182 31.86 -9.85 -12.46
CA THR A 182 32.34 -8.47 -12.26
C THR A 182 31.22 -7.56 -11.75
N GLY A 183 31.58 -6.53 -10.99
CA GLY A 183 30.64 -5.57 -10.42
C GLY A 183 31.30 -4.55 -9.49
N ASP A 184 30.57 -4.04 -8.47
CA ASP A 184 31.13 -3.04 -7.56
C ASP A 184 32.18 -3.67 -6.63
N ALA A 185 33.33 -3.00 -6.49
CA ALA A 185 34.42 -3.46 -5.66
C ALA A 185 34.00 -3.70 -4.20
N GLY A 186 34.34 -4.87 -3.66
CA GLY A 186 34.03 -5.26 -2.27
C GLY A 186 32.58 -5.65 -2.01
N ALA A 187 31.72 -5.67 -3.02
CA ALA A 187 30.31 -6.01 -2.83
C ALA A 187 30.10 -7.52 -2.55
N GLY A 188 29.19 -7.81 -1.62
CA GLY A 188 28.76 -9.18 -1.32
C GLY A 188 27.79 -9.71 -2.37
N ILE A 189 27.96 -10.97 -2.76
CA ILE A 189 27.13 -11.65 -3.76
C ILE A 189 26.71 -13.04 -3.26
N GLU A 190 25.74 -13.62 -3.94
CA GLU A 190 25.48 -15.06 -3.93
C GLU A 190 25.55 -15.60 -5.36
N LEU A 191 26.06 -16.83 -5.50
CA LEU A 191 26.17 -17.53 -6.77
C LEU A 191 25.81 -19.01 -6.63
N ARG A 192 25.30 -19.60 -7.71
CA ARG A 192 25.08 -21.05 -7.82
C ARG A 192 25.39 -21.55 -9.23
N THR A 193 25.80 -22.80 -9.32
CA THR A 193 26.13 -23.46 -10.59
C THR A 193 25.11 -24.56 -10.88
N GLY A 194 24.61 -24.65 -12.12
CA GLY A 194 23.72 -25.73 -12.56
C GLY A 194 22.42 -25.85 -11.76
N GLY A 195 21.92 -24.74 -11.21
CA GLY A 195 20.71 -24.74 -10.36
C GLY A 195 20.91 -25.29 -8.93
N GLY A 196 22.16 -25.48 -8.49
CA GLY A 196 22.49 -25.92 -7.13
C GLY A 196 22.15 -24.90 -6.02
N ALA A 197 22.62 -25.16 -4.80
CA ALA A 197 22.41 -24.25 -3.68
C ALA A 197 23.17 -22.92 -3.89
N TRP A 198 22.60 -21.82 -3.40
CA TRP A 198 23.27 -20.53 -3.35
C TRP A 198 24.44 -20.56 -2.38
N ALA A 199 25.58 -20.04 -2.82
CA ALA A 199 26.80 -19.90 -2.04
C ALA A 199 27.20 -18.42 -1.98
N PRO A 200 27.62 -17.90 -0.80
CA PRO A 200 28.06 -16.52 -0.67
C PRO A 200 29.42 -16.29 -1.36
N GLY A 201 29.64 -15.09 -1.87
CA GLY A 201 30.90 -14.61 -2.43
C GLY A 201 31.10 -13.12 -2.19
N VAL A 202 32.29 -12.62 -2.46
CA VAL A 202 32.63 -11.20 -2.38
C VAL A 202 33.47 -10.83 -3.59
N LEU A 203 33.14 -9.72 -4.26
CA LEU A 203 33.94 -9.17 -5.34
C LEU A 203 35.21 -8.53 -4.76
N ASP A 204 36.34 -8.73 -5.43
CA ASP A 204 37.63 -8.18 -5.00
C ASP A 204 37.69 -6.65 -5.09
N ALA A 205 38.85 -6.07 -4.75
CA ALA A 205 39.07 -4.61 -4.80
C ALA A 205 38.96 -4.00 -6.20
N THR A 206 39.00 -4.82 -7.25
CA THR A 206 38.78 -4.42 -8.65
C THR A 206 37.35 -4.70 -9.12
N GLY A 207 36.51 -5.26 -8.24
CA GLY A 207 35.14 -5.63 -8.57
C GLY A 207 35.04 -6.98 -9.27
N GLN A 208 35.99 -7.90 -9.12
CA GLN A 208 35.98 -9.19 -9.82
C GLN A 208 35.95 -10.40 -8.88
N LEU A 209 35.38 -11.50 -9.34
CA LEU A 209 35.46 -12.81 -8.72
C LEU A 209 35.48 -13.90 -9.80
N ILE A 210 36.48 -14.79 -9.78
CA ILE A 210 36.54 -15.95 -10.67
C ILE A 210 35.86 -17.13 -10.00
N VAL A 211 34.81 -17.66 -10.64
CA VAL A 211 34.07 -18.85 -10.24
C VAL A 211 34.60 -20.03 -11.06
N PRO A 212 35.30 -21.01 -10.44
CA PRO A 212 35.73 -22.20 -11.13
C PRO A 212 34.51 -23.04 -11.55
N VAL A 213 34.42 -23.39 -12.84
CA VAL A 213 33.41 -24.32 -13.35
C VAL A 213 34.12 -25.60 -13.79
N GLY A 214 33.73 -26.74 -13.20
CA GLY A 214 34.30 -28.04 -13.55
C GLY A 214 33.88 -28.48 -14.95
N ALA A 215 34.79 -29.13 -15.70
CA ALA A 215 34.48 -29.70 -17.00
C ALA A 215 33.28 -30.67 -16.89
N GLY A 216 32.15 -30.32 -17.52
CA GLY A 216 30.96 -31.15 -17.59
C GLY A 216 29.96 -31.04 -16.42
N SER A 217 30.02 -30.02 -15.56
CA SER A 217 29.13 -29.97 -14.37
C SER A 217 28.34 -28.68 -14.10
N ALA A 218 28.24 -27.73 -15.02
CA ALA A 218 27.19 -26.70 -14.96
C ALA A 218 26.99 -26.04 -16.32
N THR A 219 25.80 -26.12 -16.87
CA THR A 219 25.43 -25.38 -18.10
C THR A 219 25.07 -23.94 -17.81
N THR A 220 24.78 -23.59 -16.54
CA THR A 220 24.46 -22.22 -16.13
C THR A 220 25.13 -21.80 -14.83
N VAL A 221 25.46 -20.52 -14.72
CA VAL A 221 25.86 -19.84 -13.48
C VAL A 221 24.85 -18.74 -13.21
N ASP A 222 24.19 -18.80 -12.06
CA ASP A 222 23.33 -17.74 -11.58
C ASP A 222 24.07 -16.91 -10.54
N VAL A 223 23.96 -15.60 -10.61
CA VAL A 223 24.59 -14.66 -9.69
C VAL A 223 23.64 -13.53 -9.33
N ARG A 224 23.70 -13.07 -8.08
CA ARG A 224 22.96 -11.91 -7.57
C ARG A 224 23.75 -11.21 -6.47
N TYR A 225 23.55 -9.91 -6.30
CA TYR A 225 24.06 -9.24 -5.09
C TYR A 225 23.36 -9.76 -3.85
N ALA A 226 24.10 -9.79 -2.74
CA ALA A 226 23.60 -10.20 -1.44
C ALA A 226 24.14 -9.26 -0.36
N ALA A 227 23.25 -8.63 0.39
CA ALA A 227 23.62 -7.82 1.54
C ALA A 227 22.56 -7.97 2.64
N ALA A 228 23.00 -8.28 3.87
CA ALA A 228 22.15 -8.42 5.04
C ALA A 228 20.91 -9.32 4.84
N GLY A 229 21.06 -10.43 4.10
CA GLY A 229 19.98 -11.39 3.83
C GLY A 229 18.97 -10.95 2.76
N ARG A 230 19.26 -9.87 2.04
CA ARG A 230 18.46 -9.36 0.93
C ARG A 230 19.19 -9.56 -0.39
N TYR A 231 18.43 -9.71 -1.49
CA TYR A 231 18.97 -10.17 -2.75
C TYR A 231 18.59 -9.27 -3.92
N GLY A 232 19.56 -9.01 -4.79
CA GLY A 232 19.30 -8.36 -6.07
C GLY A 232 18.65 -9.30 -7.08
N LEU A 233 18.36 -8.76 -8.27
CA LEU A 233 17.97 -9.59 -9.40
C LEU A 233 19.02 -10.65 -9.73
N THR A 234 18.54 -11.82 -10.10
CA THR A 234 19.39 -12.92 -10.54
C THR A 234 19.75 -12.74 -12.01
N SER A 235 21.05 -12.72 -12.29
CA SER A 235 21.60 -12.82 -13.63
C SER A 235 22.00 -14.27 -13.89
N THR A 236 21.52 -14.84 -15.00
CA THR A 236 21.85 -16.21 -15.43
C THR A 236 22.76 -16.16 -16.65
N LEU A 237 23.90 -16.84 -16.58
CA LEU A 237 24.83 -17.03 -17.69
C LEU A 237 24.85 -18.49 -18.12
N THR A 238 24.80 -18.76 -19.42
CA THR A 238 25.07 -20.09 -19.97
C THR A 238 26.58 -20.27 -20.17
N VAL A 239 27.14 -21.32 -19.58
CA VAL A 239 28.56 -21.68 -19.78
C VAL A 239 28.61 -22.71 -20.92
N PRO A 240 29.36 -22.42 -22.01
CA PRO A 240 29.52 -23.32 -23.15
C PRO A 240 30.37 -24.55 -22.84
#